data_AF-A0A7V0MLQ9-F1
#
_entry.id   AF-A0A7V0MLQ9-F1
#
_cell.length_a   1.000
_cell.length_b   1.000
_cell.length_c   1.000
_cell.angle_alpha   90.00
_cell.angle_beta   90.00
_cell.angle_gamma   90.00
#
_symmetry.space_group_name_H-M   'P 1'
#
loop_
_entity.id
_entity.type
_entity.pdbx_description
1 polymer ?
#
loop_
_entity_poly.entity_id
_entity_poly.type
_entity_poly.pdbx_seq_one_letter_code
_entity_poly.pdbx_strand_id
1 'polypeptide(L)' 'YRFWTEQYLLQAFLAFNTAFEILFCNSYMGLKYPSEMKSTFPRSPWLYGGSIWIRKNM' A
#
# COMPACT_ATOMS: atom_id res chain seq x y z
N TYR A 1 9.12 13.92 -0.96
CA TYR A 1 10.23 13.32 -1.72
C TYR A 1 9.66 12.24 -2.63
N ARG A 2 10.14 12.10 -3.85
CA ARG A 2 9.67 11.04 -4.75
C ARG A 2 10.45 9.77 -4.41
N PHE A 3 9.76 8.76 -3.90
CA PHE A 3 10.31 7.48 -3.44
C PHE A 3 10.71 6.56 -4.62
N TRP A 4 11.49 7.07 -5.57
CA TRP A 4 11.78 6.36 -6.81
C TRP A 4 12.43 5.00 -6.56
N THR A 5 13.42 4.92 -5.67
CA THR A 5 14.13 3.66 -5.40
C THR A 5 13.23 2.57 -4.84
N GLU A 6 12.36 2.91 -3.89
CA GLU A 6 11.41 1.93 -3.31
C GLU A 6 10.36 1.50 -4.33
N GLN A 7 9.87 2.43 -5.15
CA GLN A 7 8.90 2.11 -6.21
C GLN A 7 9.51 1.20 -7.28
N TYR A 8 10.75 1.46 -7.69
CA TYR A 8 11.45 0.59 -8.65
C TYR A 8 11.77 -0.78 -8.07
N LEU A 9 12.19 -0.85 -6.80
CA LEU A 9 12.44 -2.14 -6.14
C LEU A 9 11.15 -2.96 -6.04
N LEU A 10 10.04 -2.33 -5.65
CA LEU A 10 8.74 -2.98 -5.59
C LEU A 10 8.28 -3.44 -6.99
N GLN A 11 8.45 -2.60 -8.01
CA GLN A 11 8.15 -2.96 -9.39
C GLN A 11 8.99 -4.16 -9.85
N ALA A 12 10.30 -4.15 -9.59
CA ALA A 12 11.20 -5.24 -9.95
C ALA A 12 10.86 -6.54 -9.19
N PHE A 13 10.49 -6.44 -7.92
CA PHE A 13 10.07 -7.58 -7.11
C PHE A 13 8.76 -8.21 -7.63
N LEU A 14 7.82 -7.40 -8.11
CA LEU A 14 6.54 -7.87 -8.66
C LEU A 14 6.63 -8.27 -10.13
N ALA A 15 7.62 -7.77 -10.86
CA ALA A 15 7.84 -8.15 -12.24
C ALA A 15 8.07 -9.67 -12.32
N PHE A 16 7.19 -10.35 -13.07
CA PHE A 16 7.19 -11.81 -13.25
C PHE A 16 6.96 -12.63 -11.96
N ASN A 17 6.51 -11.99 -10.88
CA ASN A 17 6.23 -12.64 -9.61
C ASN A 17 4.74 -12.95 -9.48
N THR A 18 4.39 -14.23 -9.60
CA THR A 18 3.01 -14.72 -9.40
C THR A 18 2.75 -15.18 -7.97
N ALA A 19 3.79 -15.22 -7.13
CA ALA A 19 3.70 -15.69 -5.75
C ALA A 19 3.26 -14.61 -4.77
N PHE A 20 3.29 -13.33 -5.15
CA PHE A 20 2.90 -12.21 -4.27
C PHE A 20 2.01 -11.21 -5.00
N GLU A 21 1.08 -10.60 -4.26
CA GLU A 21 0.19 -9.55 -4.76
C GLU A 21 0.06 -8.40 -3.76
N ILE A 22 -0.11 -7.19 -4.27
CA ILE A 22 -0.46 -6.02 -3.44
C ILE A 22 -1.96 -6.07 -3.16
N LEU A 23 -2.33 -6.12 -1.89
CA LEU A 23 -3.73 -6.05 -1.46
C LEU A 23 -4.20 -4.61 -1.26
N PHE A 24 -3.31 -3.74 -0.78
CA PHE A 24 -3.71 -2.39 -0.41
C PHE A 24 -2.53 -1.40 -0.40
N CYS A 25 -2.75 -0.20 -0.90
CA CYS A 25 -1.77 0.90 -0.90
C CYS A 25 -2.17 1.95 0.14
N ASN A 26 -1.86 1.70 1.41
CA ASN A 26 -2.32 2.51 2.53
C ASN A 26 -1.88 3.99 2.45
N SER A 27 -0.61 4.28 2.11
CA SER A 27 -0.14 5.66 1.96
C SER A 27 -0.86 6.41 0.82
N TYR A 28 -1.14 5.72 -0.29
CA TYR A 28 -1.90 6.31 -1.40
C TYR A 28 -3.35 6.58 -1.00
N MET A 29 -4.00 5.63 -0.32
CA MET A 29 -5.38 5.76 0.12
C MET A 29 -5.55 6.85 1.19
N GLY A 30 -4.65 6.92 2.18
CA GLY A 30 -4.66 8.01 3.16
C GLY A 30 -4.45 9.39 2.55
N LEU A 31 -3.61 9.50 1.51
CA LEU A 31 -3.33 10.76 0.83
C LEU A 31 -4.46 11.21 -0.11
N LYS A 32 -5.07 10.27 -0.85
CA LYS A 32 -6.03 10.57 -1.92
C LYS A 32 -7.49 10.41 -1.52
N TYR A 33 -7.78 9.54 -0.56
CA TYR A 33 -9.12 9.16 -0.13
C TYR A 33 -9.27 9.17 1.40
N PRO A 34 -8.94 10.29 2.08
CA PRO A 34 -8.94 10.36 3.54
C PRO A 34 -10.33 10.17 4.16
N SER A 35 -11.39 10.62 3.48
CA SER A 35 -12.78 10.47 3.95
C SER A 35 -13.21 9.01 3.97
N GLU A 36 -12.93 8.29 2.90
CA GLU A 36 -13.21 6.86 2.73
C GLU A 36 -12.40 6.04 3.73
N MET A 37 -11.14 6.40 3.94
CA MET A 37 -10.28 5.78 4.96
C MET A 37 -10.86 5.97 6.37
N LYS A 38 -11.28 7.20 6.72
CA LYS A 38 -11.88 7.49 8.02
C LYS A 38 -13.22 6.78 8.22
N SER A 39 -14.03 6.68 7.17
CA SER A 39 -15.32 5.97 7.22
C SER A 39 -15.14 4.46 7.34
N THR A 40 -14.15 3.88 6.64
CA THR A 40 -13.90 2.44 6.61
C THR A 40 -13.19 1.98 7.88
N PHE A 41 -12.26 2.79 8.40
CA PHE A 41 -11.45 2.49 9.58
C PHE A 41 -11.66 3.52 10.69
N PRO A 42 -12.88 3.66 11.24
CA PRO A 42 -13.24 4.76 12.15
C PRO A 42 -12.50 4.73 13.49
N ARG A 43 -11.97 3.55 13.87
CA ARG A 43 -11.18 3.35 15.09
C ARG A 43 -9.68 3.30 14.84
N SER A 44 -9.23 3.48 13.59
CA SER A 44 -7.80 3.49 13.31
C SER A 44 -7.18 4.74 13.94
N PRO A 45 -6.17 4.61 14.82
CA PRO A 45 -5.49 5.76 15.40
C PRO A 45 -4.62 6.49 14.37
N TRP A 46 -4.39 5.89 13.19
CA TRP A 46 -3.55 6.43 12.13
C TRP A 46 -4.27 6.39 10.77
N LEU A 47 -4.26 7.51 10.06
CA LEU A 47 -4.59 7.57 8.63
C LEU A 47 -3.37 7.24 7.74
N TYR A 48 -2.18 7.23 8.35
CA TYR A 48 -0.90 7.06 7.69
C TYR A 48 -0.10 5.99 8.44
N GLY A 49 0.16 4.85 7.79
CA GLY A 49 0.90 3.71 8.32
C GLY A 49 1.91 3.22 7.28
N GLY A 50 2.26 1.92 7.29
CA GLY A 50 3.10 1.34 6.23
C GLY A 50 2.56 1.61 4.83
N SER A 51 3.43 1.67 3.81
CA SER A 51 3.03 2.10 2.46
C SER A 51 2.10 1.13 1.74
N ILE A 52 2.36 -0.17 1.85
CA ILE A 52 1.63 -1.21 1.15
C ILE A 52 1.37 -2.41 2.06
N TRP A 53 0.31 -3.15 1.75
CA TRP A 53 0.03 -4.48 2.28
C TRP A 53 0.19 -5.49 1.14
N ILE A 54 1.01 -6.51 1.36
CA ILE A 54 1.32 -7.55 0.38
C ILE A 54 0.93 -8.92 0.94
N ARG A 55 0.39 -9.79 0.09
CA ARG A 55 0.05 -11.19 0.40
C ARG A 55 0.89 -12.12 -0.44
N LYS A 56 1.30 -13.25 0.15
CA LYS A 56 1.83 -14.40 -0.58
C LYS A 56 0.67 -15.31 -1.00
N ASN A 57 0.62 -15.64 -2.27
CA ASN A 57 -0.33 -16.60 -2.84
C ASN A 57 0.10 -18.00 -2.38
N MET A 58 -0.81 -18.73 -1.73
CA MET A 58 -0.60 -20.13 -1.32
C MET A 58 -0.71 -21.06 -2.51
#